data_AF-A0A1F3B9M1-F1
#
_entry.id   AF-A0A1F3B9M1-F1
#
_cell.length_a   1.000
_cell.length_b   1.000
_cell.length_c   1.000
_cell.angle_alpha   90.00
_cell.angle_beta   90.00
_cell.angle_gamma   90.00
#
_symmetry.space_group_name_H-M   'P 1'
#
loop_
_entity.id
_entity.type
_entity.pdbx_description
1 polymer ?
#
loop_
_entity_poly.entity_id
_entity_poly.type
_entity_poly.pdbx_seq_one_letter_code
_entity_poly.pdbx_strand_id
1 'polypeptide(L)'
;DPAALNITSTTAGSDPATVTDATTTYNISTNQTNRKITAAINTAMPSGTTLTITMAAPTSGVSAGAVTLSATAADAVTSIDTEAASSKTITYGFTATMAAGVISSASKTVTLTITAG
;
A
#
# COMPACT_ATOMS: atom_id res chain seq x y z
N ASP A 1 1.83 11.05 6.77
CA ASP A 1 1.62 10.92 5.31
C ASP A 1 2.92 10.55 4.64
N PRO A 2 2.89 9.66 3.63
CA PRO A 2 4.07 9.28 2.88
C PRO A 2 4.61 10.46 2.05
N ALA A 3 5.92 10.45 1.78
CA ALA A 3 6.52 11.40 0.85
C ALA A 3 6.05 11.16 -0.60
N ALA A 4 6.27 12.13 -1.48
CA ALA A 4 6.00 11.98 -2.91
C ALA A 4 6.88 10.87 -3.52
N LEU A 5 6.26 9.91 -4.20
CA LEU A 5 6.94 8.83 -4.91
C LEU A 5 7.25 9.27 -6.34
N ASN A 6 8.50 9.64 -6.62
CA ASN A 6 8.92 10.16 -7.91
C ASN A 6 9.89 9.19 -8.60
N ILE A 7 9.51 8.70 -9.78
CA ILE A 7 10.39 7.94 -10.66
C ILE A 7 11.10 8.93 -11.59
N THR A 8 12.38 9.21 -11.34
CA THR A 8 13.17 10.18 -12.12
C THR A 8 14.33 9.54 -12.90
N SER A 9 14.61 8.26 -12.69
CA SER A 9 15.65 7.53 -13.40
C SER A 9 15.07 6.37 -14.20
N THR A 10 15.29 6.43 -15.51
CA THR A 10 15.02 5.32 -16.44
C THR A 10 16.34 4.95 -17.10
N THR A 11 16.76 3.70 -16.96
CA THR A 11 17.84 3.17 -17.79
C THR A 11 17.26 2.92 -19.19
N ALA A 12 17.87 3.49 -20.23
CA ALA A 12 17.40 3.29 -21.60
C ALA A 12 17.35 1.79 -21.94
N GLY A 13 16.19 1.31 -22.40
CA GLY A 13 15.96 -0.10 -22.72
C GLY A 13 15.46 -0.97 -21.56
N SER A 14 15.20 -0.39 -20.39
CA SER A 14 14.63 -1.09 -19.21
C SER A 14 13.45 -0.33 -18.61
N ASP A 15 12.61 -1.04 -17.87
CA ASP A 15 11.58 -0.39 -17.04
C ASP A 15 12.24 0.48 -15.95
N PRO A 16 11.60 1.61 -15.58
CA PRO A 16 12.03 2.43 -14.48
C PRO A 16 12.20 1.67 -13.16
N ALA A 17 13.13 2.13 -12.32
CA ALA A 17 13.31 1.54 -10.99
C ALA A 17 12.09 1.80 -10.09
N THR A 18 11.70 0.78 -9.32
CA THR A 18 10.68 0.89 -8.27
C THR A 18 11.11 1.91 -7.22
N VAL A 19 10.21 2.81 -6.84
CA VAL A 19 10.40 3.75 -5.73
C VAL A 19 9.58 3.28 -4.54
N THR A 20 10.15 3.34 -3.34
CA THR A 20 9.47 2.92 -2.12
C THR A 20 9.49 4.02 -1.05
N ASP A 21 8.43 4.10 -0.26
CA ASP A 21 8.35 4.92 0.96
C ASP A 21 7.88 4.04 2.11
N ALA A 22 8.64 4.01 3.20
CA ALA A 22 8.33 3.24 4.42
C ALA A 22 8.29 4.15 5.66
N THR A 23 8.02 5.44 5.46
CA THR A 23 8.05 6.45 6.53
C THR A 23 6.75 6.53 7.32
N THR A 24 5.68 5.94 6.79
CA THR A 24 4.36 5.94 7.41
C THR A 24 4.21 4.77 8.38
N THR A 25 3.62 5.03 9.53
CA THR A 25 3.28 3.99 10.53
C THR A 25 1.81 4.06 10.92
N TYR A 26 1.29 2.95 11.45
CA TYR A 26 -0.03 2.89 12.06
C TYR A 26 0.03 2.21 13.43
N ASN A 27 -0.95 2.55 14.26
CA ASN A 27 -1.25 1.88 15.52
C ASN A 27 -2.64 1.24 15.39
N ILE A 28 -2.83 0.08 16.02
CA ILE A 28 -4.10 -0.62 16.03
C ILE A 28 -4.41 -1.10 17.44
N SER A 29 -5.65 -0.91 17.87
CA SER A 29 -6.19 -1.47 19.10
C SER A 29 -7.56 -2.07 18.80
N THR A 30 -7.77 -3.34 19.13
CA THR A 30 -9.06 -4.00 18.96
C THR A 30 -9.35 -4.90 20.15
N ASN A 31 -10.61 -4.91 20.57
CA ASN A 31 -11.16 -5.89 21.52
C ASN A 31 -11.99 -6.97 20.80
N GLN A 32 -11.97 -7.00 19.47
CA GLN A 32 -12.63 -7.98 18.63
C GLN A 32 -11.61 -8.93 18.00
N THR A 33 -12.05 -10.17 17.78
CA THR A 33 -11.30 -11.21 17.07
C THR A 33 -11.63 -11.23 15.59
N ASN A 34 -10.76 -11.88 14.81
CA ASN A 34 -10.92 -12.06 13.37
C ASN A 34 -11.29 -10.73 12.67
N ARG A 35 -10.44 -9.71 12.82
CA ARG A 35 -10.53 -8.45 12.07
C ARG A 35 -9.53 -8.48 10.90
N LYS A 36 -9.80 -7.67 9.88
CA LYS A 36 -8.87 -7.43 8.78
C LYS A 36 -8.78 -5.97 8.41
N ILE A 37 -7.65 -5.58 7.84
CA ILE A 37 -7.42 -4.28 7.22
C ILE A 37 -7.44 -4.49 5.71
N THR A 38 -8.34 -3.78 5.04
CA THR A 38 -8.39 -3.72 3.58
C THR A 38 -7.91 -2.36 3.09
N ALA A 39 -7.30 -2.32 1.91
CA ALA A 39 -6.80 -1.10 1.29
C ALA A 39 -7.36 -0.92 -0.12
N ALA A 40 -7.76 0.31 -0.45
CA ALA A 40 -8.22 0.71 -1.78
C ALA A 40 -7.72 2.12 -2.11
N ILE A 41 -7.67 2.48 -3.40
CA ILE A 41 -7.41 3.84 -3.86
C ILE A 41 -8.64 4.47 -4.50
N ASN A 42 -8.78 5.79 -4.37
CA ASN A 42 -9.96 6.51 -4.87
C ASN A 42 -10.18 6.42 -6.40
N THR A 43 -9.11 6.25 -7.18
CA THR A 43 -9.17 6.15 -8.64
C THR A 43 -8.10 5.20 -9.14
N ALA A 44 -8.37 4.47 -10.22
CA ALA A 44 -7.41 3.55 -10.81
C ALA A 44 -6.07 4.24 -11.16
N MET A 45 -4.99 3.48 -11.07
CA MET A 45 -3.67 3.94 -11.54
C MET A 45 -3.70 4.11 -13.06
N PRO A 46 -2.99 5.12 -13.61
CA PRO A 46 -2.80 5.24 -15.06
C PRO A 46 -2.19 3.97 -15.64
N SER A 47 -2.49 3.69 -16.90
CA SER A 47 -1.92 2.55 -17.63
C SER A 47 -0.40 2.56 -17.59
N GLY A 48 0.18 1.39 -17.34
CA GLY A 48 1.64 1.24 -17.24
C GLY A 48 2.23 1.64 -15.89
N THR A 49 1.41 2.01 -14.89
CA THR A 49 1.86 2.27 -13.53
C THR A 49 1.15 1.38 -12.52
N THR A 50 1.84 1.05 -11.43
CA THR A 50 1.30 0.23 -10.35
C THR A 50 1.70 0.84 -9.01
N LEU A 51 0.71 0.98 -8.12
CA LEU A 51 0.94 1.33 -6.73
C LEU A 51 0.68 0.09 -5.88
N THR A 52 1.62 -0.23 -5.00
CA THR A 52 1.50 -1.33 -4.03
C THR A 52 1.57 -0.80 -2.60
N ILE A 53 0.94 -1.54 -1.69
CA ILE A 53 1.03 -1.32 -0.26
C ILE A 53 1.43 -2.62 0.43
N THR A 54 2.37 -2.52 1.37
CA THR A 54 2.73 -3.59 2.29
C THR A 54 2.54 -3.07 3.70
N MET A 55 1.74 -3.76 4.50
CA MET A 55 1.50 -3.39 5.89
C MET A 55 2.16 -4.42 6.82
N ALA A 56 3.00 -3.95 7.74
CA ALA A 56 3.51 -4.80 8.80
C ALA A 56 2.35 -5.24 9.69
N ALA A 57 2.21 -6.54 9.94
CA ALA A 57 1.11 -7.06 10.75
C ALA A 57 1.38 -6.85 12.26
N PRO A 58 0.32 -6.73 13.08
CA PRO A 58 0.42 -6.93 14.54
C PRO A 58 0.74 -8.40 14.85
N THR A 59 1.02 -8.73 16.11
CA THR A 59 1.47 -10.07 16.51
C THR A 59 0.45 -11.16 16.18
N SER A 60 -0.82 -10.85 16.37
CA SER A 60 -1.94 -11.72 16.05
C SER A 60 -2.25 -11.80 14.54
N GLY A 61 -1.90 -10.76 13.77
CA GLY A 61 -2.30 -10.64 12.37
C GLY A 61 -1.32 -11.25 11.38
N VAL A 62 -1.79 -11.45 10.15
CA VAL A 62 -0.99 -11.94 9.02
C VAL A 62 -1.00 -10.88 7.91
N SER A 63 0.19 -10.45 7.50
CA SER A 63 0.36 -9.53 6.37
C SER A 63 0.18 -10.29 5.06
N ALA A 64 -0.55 -9.69 4.11
CA ALA A 64 -0.66 -10.22 2.74
C ALA A 64 0.60 -9.97 1.89
N GLY A 65 1.62 -9.28 2.42
CA GLY A 65 2.78 -8.84 1.67
C GLY A 65 2.46 -7.63 0.79
N ALA A 66 3.10 -7.54 -0.39
CA ALA A 66 2.86 -6.46 -1.33
C ALA A 66 1.53 -6.64 -2.06
N VAL A 67 0.56 -5.79 -1.74
CA VAL A 67 -0.78 -5.78 -2.34
C VAL A 67 -0.86 -4.70 -3.39
N THR A 68 -1.32 -5.06 -4.59
CA THR A 68 -1.58 -4.07 -5.65
C THR A 68 -2.85 -3.29 -5.34
N LEU A 69 -2.74 -1.96 -5.29
CA LEU A 69 -3.86 -1.08 -5.00
C LEU A 69 -4.70 -0.80 -6.23
N SER A 70 -6.02 -0.88 -6.06
CA SER A 70 -7.01 -0.54 -7.06
C SER A 70 -8.21 0.17 -6.42
N ALA A 71 -9.20 0.57 -7.23
CA ALA A 71 -10.47 1.08 -6.70
C ALA A 71 -11.27 0.01 -5.92
N THR A 72 -10.95 -1.27 -6.13
CA THR A 72 -11.49 -2.39 -5.36
C THR A 72 -10.62 -2.64 -4.15
N ALA A 73 -11.26 -2.74 -2.98
CA ALA A 73 -10.58 -3.05 -1.73
C ALA A 73 -9.96 -4.46 -1.76
N ALA A 74 -8.71 -4.56 -1.33
CA ALA A 74 -7.98 -5.81 -1.19
C ALA A 74 -7.46 -5.97 0.24
N ASP A 75 -7.38 -7.21 0.71
CA ASP A 75 -6.92 -7.53 2.06
C ASP A 75 -5.42 -7.26 2.19
N ALA A 76 -5.02 -6.42 3.14
CA ALA A 76 -3.63 -6.07 3.42
C ALA A 76 -3.09 -6.75 4.69
N VAL A 77 -3.93 -6.87 5.71
CA VAL A 77 -3.64 -7.62 6.95
C VAL A 77 -4.90 -8.38 7.34
N THR A 78 -4.78 -9.65 7.68
CA THR A 78 -5.89 -10.53 8.08
C THR A 78 -5.66 -11.13 9.46
N SER A 79 -6.66 -11.82 10.00
CA SER A 79 -6.58 -12.56 11.28
C SER A 79 -6.16 -11.72 12.48
N ILE A 80 -6.50 -10.43 12.51
CA ILE A 80 -6.17 -9.57 13.64
C ILE A 80 -7.11 -9.90 14.81
N ASP A 81 -6.53 -10.36 15.91
CA ASP A 81 -7.26 -10.66 17.14
C ASP A 81 -7.09 -9.56 18.18
N THR A 82 -7.60 -9.80 19.39
CA THR A 82 -7.59 -8.83 20.49
C THR A 82 -6.16 -8.45 20.87
N GLU A 83 -5.74 -7.26 20.44
CA GLU A 83 -4.39 -6.76 20.63
C GLU A 83 -4.37 -5.23 20.61
N ALA A 84 -3.37 -4.67 21.26
CA ALA A 84 -2.92 -3.31 21.02
C ALA A 84 -1.49 -3.35 20.48
N ALA A 85 -1.28 -2.85 19.27
CA ALA A 85 0.01 -2.83 18.62
C ALA A 85 0.31 -1.42 18.09
N SER A 86 1.57 -1.00 18.19
CA SER A 86 2.01 0.33 17.76
C SER A 86 3.18 0.25 16.78
N SER A 87 3.43 1.36 16.09
CA SER A 87 4.58 1.55 15.21
C SER A 87 4.68 0.51 14.09
N LYS A 88 3.53 0.09 13.54
CA LYS A 88 3.49 -0.84 12.42
C LYS A 88 3.72 -0.09 11.13
N THR A 89 4.79 -0.44 10.42
CA THR A 89 5.19 0.23 9.19
C THR A 89 4.20 -0.03 8.06
N ILE A 90 3.92 1.01 7.28
CA ILE A 90 3.28 0.93 5.97
C ILE A 90 4.33 1.29 4.94
N THR A 91 4.56 0.36 4.01
CA THR A 91 5.46 0.57 2.88
C THR A 91 4.64 0.72 1.61
N TYR A 92 4.77 1.86 0.94
CA TYR A 92 4.24 2.08 -0.40
C TYR A 92 5.30 1.79 -1.44
N GLY A 93 4.95 1.09 -2.50
CA GLY A 93 5.80 0.87 -3.67
C GLY A 93 5.15 1.44 -4.91
N PHE A 94 5.90 2.17 -5.71
CA PHE A 94 5.43 2.69 -6.99
C PHE A 94 6.33 2.19 -8.11
N THR A 95 5.72 1.53 -9.10
CA THR A 95 6.40 1.07 -10.31
C THR A 95 5.75 1.69 -11.54
N ALA A 96 6.56 1.89 -12.57
CA ALA A 96 6.12 2.28 -13.89
C ALA A 96 6.84 1.42 -14.92
N THR A 97 6.18 1.18 -16.05
CA THR A 97 6.74 0.50 -17.23
C THR A 97 7.08 1.54 -18.30
N MET A 98 7.88 1.16 -19.30
CA MET A 98 8.14 2.03 -20.46
C MET A 98 6.86 2.51 -21.17
N ALA A 99 5.78 1.71 -21.13
CA ALA A 99 4.50 2.06 -21.73
C ALA A 99 3.74 3.18 -20.98
N ALA A 100 4.15 3.52 -19.76
CA ALA A 100 3.55 4.60 -18.99
C ALA A 100 3.80 5.98 -19.62
N GLY A 101 4.92 6.14 -20.34
CA GLY A 101 5.35 7.42 -20.89
C GLY A 101 5.60 8.46 -19.78
N VAL A 102 5.45 9.75 -20.13
CA VAL A 102 5.51 10.85 -19.16
C VAL A 102 4.12 11.04 -18.56
N ILE A 103 4.01 10.84 -17.25
CA ILE A 103 2.76 11.03 -16.50
C ILE A 103 2.91 12.26 -15.61
N SER A 104 1.93 13.16 -15.66
CA SER A 104 1.88 14.30 -14.73
C SER A 104 1.67 13.80 -13.31
N SER A 105 2.30 14.45 -12.33
CA SER A 105 2.10 14.10 -10.93
C SER A 105 0.62 14.18 -10.54
N ALA A 106 0.16 13.18 -9.80
CA ALA A 106 -1.23 13.08 -9.35
C ALA A 106 -1.27 12.58 -7.91
N SER A 107 -2.28 13.02 -7.16
CA SER A 107 -2.53 12.55 -5.80
C SER A 107 -3.52 11.39 -5.82
N LYS A 108 -3.18 10.31 -5.10
CA LYS A 108 -4.08 9.18 -4.81
C LYS A 108 -4.41 9.17 -3.33
N THR A 109 -5.67 8.91 -3.00
CA THR A 109 -6.11 8.71 -1.61
C THR A 109 -6.20 7.22 -1.35
N VAL A 110 -5.36 6.71 -0.45
CA VAL A 110 -5.43 5.33 0.02
C VAL A 110 -6.38 5.28 1.21
N THR A 111 -7.45 4.49 1.10
CA THR A 111 -8.42 4.26 2.17
C THR A 111 -8.13 2.92 2.81
N LEU A 112 -7.83 2.94 4.12
CA LEU A 112 -7.66 1.75 4.94
C LEU A 112 -8.96 1.52 5.73
N THR A 113 -9.58 0.36 5.57
CA THR A 113 -10.81 -0.01 6.27
C THR A 113 -10.58 -1.21 7.16
N ILE A 114 -10.91 -1.07 8.44
CA ILE A 114 -10.96 -2.19 9.39
C ILE A 114 -12.36 -2.80 9.32
N THR A 115 -12.45 -4.10 9.04
CA THR A 115 -13.72 -4.84 8.97
C THR A 115 -13.58 -6.23 9.57
N ALA A 116 -14.68 -6.98 9.66
CA ALA A 116 -14.66 -8.39 10.03
C ALA A 116 -13.85 -9.21 9.00
N GLY A 117 -13.04 -10.12 9.52
CA GLY A 117 -12.13 -11.01 8.79
C GLY A 117 -12.84 -12.06 7.96
#